data_AF-A0A662VU04-F1
#
_entry.id   AF-A0A662VU04-F1
#
_cell.length_a   1.000
_cell.length_b   1.000
_cell.length_c   1.000
_cell.angle_alpha   90.00
_cell.angle_beta   90.00
_cell.angle_gamma   90.00
#
_symmetry.space_group_name_H-M   'P 1'
#
loop_
_entity.id
_entity.type
_entity.pdbx_description
1 polymer ?
#
loop_
_entity_poly.entity_id
_entity_poly.type
_entity_poly.pdbx_seq_one_letter_code
_entity_poly.pdbx_strand_id
1 'polypeptide(L)'
;MKEYLKIFKKYPPSILDELISVCPFYKPCWRGSTIYKTIHDFARNRIAAKLLAEGYSIEIERRIEFGRIDILVGLNGKSLAIVEVKTGDVKLLQVAAYSTIMQLPALIAELKTGNVIVLSLEKSIKLLDELIKHLRDIERLKEKGVRITGSECYRCGSECENRRNRSGSLSLNTLNALNNIECVFDQLIEKLREIVKNE
;
A
#
# COMPACT_ATOMS: atom_id res chain seq x y z
N MET A 1 16.22 -2.88 10.50
CA MET A 1 16.03 -1.40 10.52
C MET A 1 16.99 -0.65 9.59
N LYS A 2 18.32 -0.68 9.82
CA LYS A 2 19.28 0.16 9.06
C LYS A 2 19.27 -0.07 7.55
N GLU A 3 19.03 -1.29 7.08
CA GLU A 3 18.98 -1.60 5.65
C GLU A 3 17.70 -1.07 4.97
N TYR A 4 16.53 -1.24 5.60
CA TYR A 4 15.27 -0.68 5.10
C TYR A 4 15.31 0.84 4.98
N LEU A 5 15.92 1.53 5.95
CA LEU A 5 16.07 3.00 5.88
C LEU A 5 16.88 3.45 4.66
N LYS A 6 17.90 2.68 4.24
CA LYS A 6 18.64 2.97 3.00
C LYS A 6 17.74 2.81 1.77
N ILE A 7 16.92 1.76 1.76
CA ILE A 7 15.95 1.52 0.69
C ILE A 7 14.92 2.65 0.66
N PHE A 8 14.32 3.02 1.78
CA PHE A 8 13.26 4.03 1.82
C PHE A 8 13.75 5.43 1.47
N LYS A 9 15.03 5.74 1.75
CA LYS A 9 15.68 6.97 1.28
C LYS A 9 15.90 6.99 -0.23
N LYS A 10 16.25 5.85 -0.83
CA LYS A 10 16.46 5.72 -2.28
C LYS A 10 15.12 5.62 -3.03
N TYR A 11 14.16 4.94 -2.43
CA TYR A 11 12.85 4.62 -2.99
C TYR A 11 11.77 4.82 -1.93
N PRO A 12 10.98 5.91 -1.99
CA PRO A 12 9.94 6.14 -1.00
C PRO A 12 8.92 4.98 -0.99
N PRO A 13 8.34 4.63 0.18
CA PRO A 13 7.33 3.59 0.34
C PRO A 13 6.25 3.55 -0.76
N SER A 14 5.79 4.70 -1.25
CA SER A 14 4.73 4.80 -2.26
C SER A 14 5.08 4.20 -3.64
N ILE A 15 6.37 3.96 -3.91
CA ILE A 15 6.87 3.37 -5.17
C ILE A 15 7.42 1.95 -5.00
N LEU A 16 7.45 1.38 -3.78
CA LEU A 16 8.09 0.09 -3.55
C LEU A 16 7.43 -1.04 -4.34
N ASP A 17 6.10 -1.03 -4.44
CA ASP A 17 5.34 -2.00 -5.25
C ASP A 17 5.68 -1.95 -6.75
N GLU A 18 6.25 -0.84 -7.24
CA GLU A 18 6.70 -0.72 -8.64
C GLU A 18 8.10 -1.31 -8.85
N LEU A 19 8.85 -1.58 -7.78
CA LEU A 19 10.20 -2.14 -7.84
C LEU A 19 10.23 -3.66 -8.04
N ILE A 20 9.07 -4.32 -7.99
CA ILE A 20 8.94 -5.77 -8.22
C ILE A 20 9.15 -6.15 -9.70
N SER A 21 9.21 -5.16 -10.59
CA SER A 21 9.53 -5.39 -12.00
C SER A 21 10.82 -6.19 -12.13
N VAL A 22 10.80 -7.20 -13.01
CA VAL A 22 11.96 -8.04 -13.30
C VAL A 22 12.95 -7.30 -14.22
N CYS A 23 12.49 -6.31 -14.99
CA CYS A 23 13.36 -5.52 -15.85
C CYS A 23 14.20 -4.50 -15.04
N PRO A 24 15.54 -4.58 -15.05
CA PRO A 24 16.42 -3.67 -14.29
C PRO A 24 16.42 -2.22 -14.80
N PHE A 25 15.82 -1.97 -15.96
CA PHE A 25 15.70 -0.66 -16.60
C PHE A 25 14.27 -0.11 -16.57
N TYR A 26 13.39 -0.75 -15.80
CA TYR A 26 12.03 -0.26 -15.59
C TYR A 26 12.06 1.11 -14.91
N LYS A 27 11.28 2.04 -15.46
CA LYS A 27 11.06 3.37 -14.87
C LYS A 27 9.59 3.48 -14.49
N PRO A 28 9.24 3.49 -13.20
CA PRO A 28 7.87 3.69 -12.77
C PRO A 28 7.33 5.02 -13.31
N CYS A 29 6.21 5.01 -14.03
CA CYS A 29 5.51 6.23 -14.42
C CYS A 29 4.02 6.15 -14.06
N TRP A 30 3.69 6.63 -12.86
CA TRP A 30 2.30 6.69 -12.41
C TRP A 30 1.76 8.11 -12.51
N ARG A 31 0.57 8.25 -13.09
CA ARG A 31 -0.24 9.48 -13.04
C ARG A 31 -1.55 9.11 -12.37
N GLY A 32 -1.76 9.64 -11.17
CA GLY A 32 -3.01 9.41 -10.46
C GLY A 32 -4.17 10.11 -11.14
N SER A 33 -5.32 9.46 -11.16
CA SER A 33 -6.57 10.09 -11.61
C SER A 33 -7.26 10.77 -10.43
N THR A 34 -7.78 11.98 -10.68
CA THR A 34 -8.47 12.81 -9.69
C THR A 34 -9.73 12.12 -9.14
N ILE A 35 -10.42 11.31 -9.96
CA ILE A 35 -11.62 10.56 -9.56
C ILE A 35 -11.28 9.53 -8.47
N TYR A 36 -10.19 8.77 -8.65
CA TYR A 36 -9.76 7.78 -7.65
C TYR A 36 -9.41 8.44 -6.31
N LYS A 37 -8.81 9.63 -6.34
CA LYS A 37 -8.52 10.39 -5.14
C LYS A 37 -9.80 10.75 -4.38
N THR A 38 -10.82 11.26 -5.07
CA THR A 38 -12.10 11.61 -4.44
C THR A 38 -12.78 10.40 -3.79
N ILE A 39 -12.82 9.27 -4.50
CA ILE A 39 -13.40 8.01 -3.96
C ILE A 39 -12.62 7.55 -2.73
N HIS A 40 -11.28 7.61 -2.78
CA HIS A 40 -10.41 7.24 -1.68
C HIS A 40 -10.62 8.12 -0.46
N ASP A 41 -10.62 9.43 -0.65
CA ASP A 41 -10.82 10.41 0.42
C ASP A 41 -12.20 10.21 1.09
N PHE A 42 -13.25 9.98 0.30
CA PHE A 42 -14.58 9.71 0.83
C PHE A 42 -14.62 8.44 1.68
N ALA A 43 -14.06 7.34 1.16
CA ALA A 43 -14.05 6.06 1.87
C ALA A 43 -13.22 6.12 3.16
N ARG A 44 -12.01 6.69 3.10
CA ARG A 44 -11.17 6.90 4.29
C ARG A 44 -11.90 7.70 5.35
N ASN A 45 -12.48 8.84 4.98
CA ASN A 45 -13.14 9.71 5.94
C ASN A 45 -14.38 9.05 6.54
N ARG A 46 -15.15 8.29 5.75
CA ARG A 46 -16.30 7.52 6.26
C ARG A 46 -15.88 6.43 7.23
N ILE A 47 -14.87 5.63 6.89
CA ILE A 47 -14.32 4.60 7.79
C ILE A 47 -13.81 5.23 9.08
N ALA A 48 -13.03 6.31 8.99
CA ALA A 48 -12.50 7.04 10.15
C ALA A 48 -13.62 7.53 11.08
N ALA A 49 -14.67 8.14 10.51
CA ALA A 49 -15.81 8.62 11.29
C ALA A 49 -16.54 7.49 12.03
N LYS A 50 -16.74 6.34 11.38
CA LYS A 50 -17.35 5.17 12.02
C LYS A 50 -16.47 4.58 13.12
N LEU A 51 -15.15 4.48 12.89
CA LEU A 51 -14.22 3.99 13.92
C LEU A 51 -14.19 4.92 15.15
N LEU A 52 -14.24 6.23 14.93
CA LEU A 52 -14.34 7.21 16.01
C LEU A 52 -15.64 7.02 16.82
N ALA A 53 -16.77 6.74 16.16
CA ALA A 53 -18.05 6.47 16.82
C ALA A 53 -18.02 5.18 17.67
N GLU A 54 -17.18 4.20 17.31
CA GLU A 54 -16.94 2.98 18.10
C GLU A 54 -15.96 3.19 19.27
N GLY A 55 -15.48 4.41 19.50
CA GLY A 55 -14.64 4.77 20.65
C GLY A 55 -13.13 4.65 20.41
N TYR A 56 -12.69 4.44 19.17
CA TYR A 56 -11.26 4.49 18.82
C TYR A 56 -10.77 5.94 18.66
N SER A 57 -9.52 6.21 19.02
CA SER A 57 -8.85 7.48 18.69
C SER A 57 -8.29 7.41 17.27
N ILE A 58 -8.59 8.41 16.43
CA ILE A 58 -8.22 8.38 15.00
C ILE A 58 -7.36 9.60 14.61
N GLU A 59 -6.24 9.35 13.92
CA GLU A 59 -5.50 10.37 13.17
C GLU A 59 -5.55 10.03 11.67
N ILE A 60 -6.06 10.94 10.84
CA ILE A 60 -6.08 10.77 9.39
C ILE A 60 -4.89 11.46 8.73
N GLU A 61 -4.42 10.90 7.60
CA GLU A 61 -3.33 11.46 6.81
C GLU A 61 -2.06 11.78 7.63
N ARG A 62 -1.77 10.98 8.65
CA ARG A 62 -0.62 11.19 9.55
C ARG A 62 0.69 11.09 8.79
N ARG A 63 1.50 12.15 8.86
CA ARG A 63 2.85 12.17 8.30
C ARG A 63 3.80 11.30 9.13
N ILE A 64 4.63 10.54 8.44
CA ILE A 64 5.68 9.68 9.01
C ILE A 64 6.99 9.90 8.23
N GLU A 65 8.12 9.38 8.73
CA GLU A 65 9.47 9.70 8.23
C GLU A 65 9.65 9.57 6.71
N PHE A 66 8.93 8.64 6.05
CA PHE A 66 9.01 8.40 4.60
C PHE A 66 7.65 8.38 3.91
N GLY A 67 6.63 9.01 4.46
CA GLY A 67 5.33 9.00 3.82
C GLY A 67 4.19 9.49 4.67
N ARG A 68 3.02 8.97 4.36
CA ARG A 68 1.77 9.37 4.99
C ARG A 68 0.85 8.16 5.03
N ILE A 69 0.34 7.86 6.20
CA ILE A 69 -0.63 6.79 6.40
C ILE A 69 -2.04 7.36 6.30
N ASP A 70 -2.98 6.57 5.77
CA ASP A 70 -4.36 7.00 5.65
C ASP A 70 -5.01 7.22 7.03
N ILE A 71 -4.91 6.24 7.92
CA ILE A 71 -5.52 6.26 9.25
C ILE A 71 -4.58 5.60 10.26
N LEU A 72 -4.31 6.27 11.37
CA LEU A 72 -3.78 5.63 12.58
C LEU A 72 -4.93 5.41 13.57
N VAL A 73 -5.05 4.18 14.05
CA VAL A 73 -6.06 3.78 15.04
C VAL A 73 -5.39 3.60 16.38
N GLY A 74 -5.97 4.18 17.43
CA GLY A 74 -5.57 3.99 18.80
C GLY A 74 -6.75 3.69 19.73
N LEU A 75 -6.43 3.23 20.93
CA LEU A 75 -7.38 2.94 22.00
C LEU A 75 -6.68 3.17 23.34
N ASN A 76 -7.37 3.79 24.30
CA ASN A 76 -6.84 4.04 25.65
C ASN A 76 -5.47 4.72 25.67
N GLY A 77 -5.24 5.68 24.75
CA GLY A 77 -3.99 6.43 24.64
C GLY A 77 -2.82 5.67 23.98
N LYS A 78 -3.03 4.44 23.49
CA LYS A 78 -2.04 3.65 22.77
C LYS A 78 -2.39 3.54 21.30
N SER A 79 -1.39 3.60 20.43
CA SER A 79 -1.56 3.27 19.00
C SER A 79 -1.67 1.76 18.84
N LEU A 80 -2.70 1.30 18.12
CA LEU A 80 -2.99 -0.13 17.92
C LEU A 80 -2.58 -0.61 16.53
N ALA A 81 -3.00 0.11 15.49
CA ALA A 81 -2.81 -0.34 14.12
C ALA A 81 -2.84 0.83 13.14
N ILE A 82 -2.21 0.61 11.99
CA ILE A 82 -2.38 1.46 10.81
C ILE A 82 -3.52 0.87 9.97
N VAL A 83 -4.38 1.71 9.41
CA VAL A 83 -5.34 1.31 8.38
C VAL A 83 -5.00 2.04 7.09
N GLU A 84 -4.80 1.28 6.01
CA GLU A 84 -4.53 1.77 4.67
C GLU A 84 -5.68 1.42 3.73
N VAL A 85 -6.34 2.45 3.18
CA VAL A 85 -7.49 2.27 2.31
C VAL A 85 -6.99 2.04 0.88
N LYS A 86 -7.60 1.09 0.16
CA LYS A 86 -7.26 0.82 -1.24
C LYS A 86 -8.53 0.75 -2.08
N THR A 87 -8.67 1.74 -2.96
CA THR A 87 -9.75 1.84 -3.96
C THR A 87 -9.42 1.15 -5.29
N GLY A 88 -8.15 0.80 -5.49
CA GLY A 88 -7.63 0.14 -6.69
C GLY A 88 -6.69 -0.99 -6.33
N ASP A 89 -5.57 -1.11 -7.05
CA ASP A 89 -4.55 -2.14 -6.78
C ASP A 89 -4.01 -2.01 -5.35
N VAL A 90 -3.94 -3.14 -4.63
CA VAL A 90 -3.37 -3.21 -3.29
C VAL A 90 -1.84 -3.01 -3.37
N LYS A 91 -1.32 -2.09 -2.56
CA LYS A 91 0.12 -1.79 -2.45
C LYS A 91 0.71 -2.42 -1.19
N LEU A 92 1.03 -3.71 -1.25
CA LEU A 92 1.50 -4.49 -0.10
C LEU A 92 2.84 -3.99 0.44
N LEU A 93 3.81 -3.67 -0.44
CA LEU A 93 5.15 -3.25 0.01
C LEU A 93 5.14 -1.86 0.64
N GLN A 94 4.33 -0.94 0.12
CA GLN A 94 4.07 0.35 0.77
C GLN A 94 3.57 0.15 2.21
N VAL A 95 2.55 -0.70 2.39
CA VAL A 95 1.93 -0.95 3.70
C VAL A 95 2.92 -1.65 4.64
N ALA A 96 3.68 -2.63 4.14
CA ALA A 96 4.73 -3.31 4.91
C ALA A 96 5.81 -2.34 5.43
N ALA A 97 6.21 -1.37 4.59
CA ALA A 97 7.13 -0.32 4.99
C ALA A 97 6.55 0.55 6.11
N TYR A 98 5.28 0.97 6.01
CA TYR A 98 4.63 1.77 7.05
C TYR A 98 4.47 1.02 8.36
N SER A 99 4.05 -0.25 8.31
CA SER A 99 4.00 -1.14 9.47
C SER A 99 5.35 -1.26 10.16
N THR A 100 6.44 -1.41 9.38
CA THR A 100 7.81 -1.50 9.90
C THR A 100 8.31 -0.16 10.46
N ILE A 101 7.97 0.97 9.84
CA ILE A 101 8.37 2.30 10.35
C ILE A 101 7.70 2.60 11.69
N MET A 102 6.40 2.30 11.81
CA MET A 102 5.62 2.60 13.00
C MET A 102 5.72 1.53 14.09
N GLN A 103 6.27 0.35 13.78
CA GLN A 103 6.28 -0.82 14.66
C GLN A 103 4.85 -1.24 15.08
N LEU A 104 3.91 -1.17 14.14
CA LEU A 104 2.50 -1.53 14.35
C LEU A 104 2.03 -2.50 13.27
N PRO A 105 1.07 -3.39 13.55
CA PRO A 105 0.38 -4.11 12.49
C PRO A 105 -0.35 -3.13 11.57
N ALA A 106 -0.55 -3.55 10.32
CA ALA A 106 -1.32 -2.78 9.35
C ALA A 106 -2.53 -3.59 8.85
N LEU A 107 -3.65 -2.90 8.69
CA LEU A 107 -4.89 -3.41 8.13
C LEU A 107 -5.09 -2.74 6.77
N ILE A 108 -5.21 -3.54 5.72
CA ILE A 108 -5.47 -3.05 4.36
C ILE A 108 -6.96 -3.17 4.11
N ALA A 109 -7.64 -2.02 4.04
CA ALA A 109 -9.05 -1.91 3.73
C ALA A 109 -9.23 -1.89 2.19
N GLU A 110 -9.42 -3.06 1.58
CA GLU A 110 -9.57 -3.20 0.13
C GLU A 110 -11.03 -3.03 -0.28
N LEU A 111 -11.37 -1.85 -0.78
CA LEU A 111 -12.74 -1.52 -1.17
C LEU A 111 -13.20 -2.23 -2.45
N LYS A 112 -12.27 -2.70 -3.29
CA LYS A 112 -12.63 -3.40 -4.54
C LYS A 112 -13.30 -4.75 -4.26
N THR A 113 -12.82 -5.47 -3.26
CA THR A 113 -13.29 -6.81 -2.90
C THR A 113 -14.15 -6.81 -1.63
N GLY A 114 -14.08 -5.73 -0.84
CA GLY A 114 -14.74 -5.64 0.45
C GLY A 114 -13.99 -6.37 1.57
N ASN A 115 -12.72 -6.71 1.37
CA ASN A 115 -11.92 -7.45 2.34
C ASN A 115 -11.02 -6.55 3.17
N VAL A 116 -10.69 -7.02 4.37
CA VAL A 116 -9.63 -6.48 5.22
C VAL A 116 -8.49 -7.48 5.31
N ILE A 117 -7.29 -7.08 4.86
CA ILE A 117 -6.10 -7.92 4.94
C ILE A 117 -5.27 -7.47 6.14
N VAL A 118 -4.97 -8.40 7.05
CA VAL A 118 -4.09 -8.14 8.19
C VAL A 118 -2.64 -8.43 7.82
N LEU A 119 -1.79 -7.42 7.93
CA LEU A 119 -0.35 -7.53 7.78
C LEU A 119 0.32 -7.33 9.14
N SER A 120 0.73 -8.43 9.77
CA SER A 120 1.51 -8.39 11.01
C SER A 120 2.91 -7.84 10.76
N LEU A 121 3.56 -7.35 11.82
CA LEU A 121 4.93 -6.84 11.75
C LEU A 121 5.90 -7.88 11.19
N GLU A 122 5.78 -9.15 11.59
CA GLU A 122 6.58 -10.26 11.07
C GLU A 122 6.40 -10.44 9.56
N LYS A 123 5.15 -10.43 9.08
CA LYS A 123 4.85 -10.55 7.64
C LYS A 123 5.35 -9.33 6.86
N SER A 124 5.26 -8.13 7.43
CA SER A 124 5.81 -6.90 6.86
C SER A 124 7.33 -7.01 6.68
N ILE A 125 8.04 -7.45 7.71
CA ILE A 125 9.50 -7.65 7.67
C ILE A 125 9.85 -8.68 6.60
N LYS A 126 9.16 -9.83 6.58
CA LYS A 126 9.39 -10.88 5.59
C LYS A 126 9.20 -10.38 4.15
N LEU A 127 8.16 -9.59 3.87
CA LEU A 127 7.95 -9.00 2.55
C LEU A 127 9.08 -8.05 2.14
N LEU A 128 9.56 -7.22 3.07
CA LEU A 128 10.66 -6.29 2.80
C LEU A 128 12.00 -7.01 2.61
N ASP A 129 12.22 -8.13 3.30
CA ASP A 129 13.40 -8.97 3.09
C ASP A 129 13.41 -9.62 1.71
N GLU A 130 12.25 -10.10 1.23
CA GLU A 130 12.12 -10.59 -0.14
C GLU A 130 12.35 -9.48 -1.18
N LEU A 131 11.87 -8.26 -0.92
CA LEU A 131 12.18 -7.12 -1.77
C LEU A 131 13.70 -6.84 -1.83
N ILE A 132 14.42 -6.91 -0.70
CA ILE A 132 15.87 -6.73 -0.68
C ILE A 132 16.56 -7.77 -1.56
N LYS A 133 16.20 -9.05 -1.41
CA LYS A 133 16.77 -10.13 -2.22
C LYS A 133 16.52 -9.90 -3.70
N HIS A 134 15.26 -9.58 -4.05
CA HIS A 134 14.87 -9.23 -5.42
C HIS A 134 15.73 -8.09 -5.98
N LEU A 135 15.88 -6.99 -5.24
CA LEU A 135 16.68 -5.84 -5.69
C LEU A 135 18.16 -6.20 -5.95
N ARG A 136 18.75 -7.10 -5.15
CA ARG A 136 20.11 -7.60 -5.38
C ARG A 136 20.19 -8.44 -6.66
N ASP A 137 19.18 -9.25 -6.94
CA ASP A 137 19.11 -10.03 -8.18
C ASP A 137 18.90 -9.14 -9.40
N ILE A 138 18.09 -8.07 -9.28
CA ILE A 138 17.92 -7.05 -10.31
C ILE A 138 19.24 -6.32 -10.60
N GLU A 139 20.04 -5.97 -9.58
CA GLU A 139 21.37 -5.37 -9.79
C GLU A 139 22.29 -6.30 -10.59
N ARG A 140 22.31 -7.60 -10.29
CA ARG A 140 23.07 -8.60 -11.06
C ARG A 140 22.61 -8.70 -12.51
N LEU A 141 21.30 -8.62 -12.77
CA LEU A 141 20.77 -8.60 -14.14
C LEU A 141 21.15 -7.33 -14.88
N LYS A 142 21.20 -6.19 -14.18
CA LYS A 142 21.63 -4.91 -14.72
C LYS A 142 23.09 -4.93 -15.17
N GLU A 143 23.97 -5.52 -14.38
CA GLU A 143 25.39 -5.71 -14.72
C GLU A 143 25.59 -6.53 -16.00
N LYS A 144 24.69 -7.51 -16.24
CA LYS A 144 24.67 -8.33 -17.46
C LYS A 144 24.01 -7.64 -18.66
N GLY A 145 23.45 -6.45 -18.50
CA GLY A 145 22.76 -5.72 -19.57
C GLY A 145 21.46 -6.36 -20.05
N VAL A 146 20.88 -7.28 -19.27
CA VAL A 146 19.70 -8.06 -19.70
C VAL A 146 18.43 -7.23 -19.56
N ARG A 147 17.64 -7.18 -20.64
CA ARG A 147 16.28 -6.65 -20.64
C ARG A 147 15.29 -7.79 -20.69
N ILE A 148 14.20 -7.66 -19.94
CA ILE A 148 13.13 -8.64 -19.89
C ILE A 148 11.82 -7.94 -20.24
N THR A 149 11.01 -8.61 -21.05
CA THR A 149 9.68 -8.14 -21.44
C THR A 149 8.65 -8.76 -20.52
N GLY A 150 7.80 -7.91 -19.95
CA GLY A 150 6.76 -8.34 -19.03
C GLY A 150 5.49 -7.50 -19.18
N SER A 151 4.51 -7.78 -18.32
CA SER A 151 3.26 -7.01 -18.30
C SER A 151 3.53 -5.54 -17.96
N GLU A 152 4.48 -5.25 -17.07
CA GLU A 152 4.88 -3.91 -16.63
C GLU A 152 5.31 -2.97 -17.76
N CYS A 153 5.63 -3.47 -18.96
CA CYS A 153 5.98 -2.65 -20.12
C CYS A 153 4.90 -1.64 -20.54
N TYR A 154 3.61 -1.83 -20.19
CA TYR A 154 2.57 -0.80 -20.42
C TYR A 154 2.59 0.33 -19.36
N ARG A 155 3.19 0.09 -18.19
CA ARG A 155 3.35 1.08 -17.11
C ARG A 155 4.73 1.73 -17.09
N CYS A 156 5.69 1.21 -17.84
CA CYS A 156 7.05 1.73 -17.89
C CYS A 156 7.15 3.09 -18.61
N GLY A 157 7.87 4.03 -18.02
CA GLY A 157 8.18 5.34 -18.59
C GLY A 157 9.44 5.35 -19.46
N SER A 158 10.15 4.23 -19.58
CA SER A 158 11.32 4.11 -20.45
C SER A 158 10.90 4.02 -21.91
N GLU A 159 11.61 4.73 -22.78
CA GLU A 159 11.49 4.55 -24.22
C GLU A 159 12.41 3.40 -24.65
N CYS A 160 11.82 2.25 -24.96
CA CYS A 160 12.53 1.08 -25.49
C CYS A 160 11.61 0.26 -26.41
N GLU A 161 12.21 -0.66 -27.16
CA GLU A 161 11.53 -1.55 -28.12
C GLU A 161 10.37 -2.36 -27.51
N ASN A 162 10.42 -2.63 -26.20
CA ASN A 162 9.40 -3.42 -25.49
C ASN A 162 8.22 -2.58 -24.98
N ARG A 163 8.20 -1.25 -25.21
CA ARG A 163 7.14 -0.35 -24.73
C ARG A 163 5.79 -0.75 -25.32
N ARG A 164 4.79 -0.92 -24.46
CA ARG A 164 3.41 -1.24 -24.88
C ARG A 164 2.50 -0.03 -24.71
N ASN A 165 1.57 0.16 -25.65
CA ASN A 165 0.56 1.21 -25.56
C ASN A 165 -0.41 0.93 -24.41
N ARG A 166 -0.80 1.97 -23.67
CA ARG A 166 -1.87 1.88 -22.67
C ARG A 166 -3.23 1.92 -23.37
N SER A 167 -3.97 0.82 -23.33
CA SER A 167 -5.41 0.83 -23.57
C SER A 167 -6.12 0.86 -22.22
N GLY A 168 -6.82 1.95 -21.92
CA GLY A 168 -7.58 2.05 -20.68
C GLY A 168 -8.54 3.22 -20.70
N SER A 169 -9.83 2.92 -20.75
CA SER A 169 -10.88 3.90 -20.44
C SER A 169 -11.07 3.97 -18.93
N LEU A 170 -11.06 5.17 -18.35
CA LEU A 170 -11.55 5.41 -17.00
C LEU A 170 -13.02 4.98 -16.93
N SER A 171 -13.33 3.99 -16.08
CA SER A 171 -14.70 3.51 -15.89
C SER A 171 -15.27 4.04 -14.58
N LEU A 172 -16.49 4.59 -14.65
CA LEU A 172 -17.27 4.99 -13.47
C LEU A 172 -17.68 3.80 -12.60
N ASN A 173 -17.51 2.54 -13.06
CA ASN A 173 -17.69 1.34 -12.24
C ASN A 173 -16.78 1.33 -10.99
N THR A 174 -15.75 2.17 -10.95
CA THR A 174 -14.93 2.40 -9.75
C THR A 174 -15.75 2.89 -8.55
N LEU A 175 -16.89 3.57 -8.78
CA LEU A 175 -17.79 4.00 -7.71
C LEU A 175 -18.38 2.82 -6.92
N ASN A 176 -18.47 1.62 -7.52
CA ASN A 176 -18.95 0.42 -6.83
C ASN A 176 -18.07 0.04 -5.63
N ALA A 177 -16.81 0.49 -5.59
CA ALA A 177 -15.96 0.30 -4.41
C ALA A 177 -16.56 0.93 -3.14
N LEU A 178 -17.38 1.98 -3.27
CA LEU A 178 -18.04 2.61 -2.13
C LEU A 178 -19.12 1.72 -1.50
N ASN A 179 -19.70 0.78 -2.26
CA ASN A 179 -20.71 -0.15 -1.74
C ASN A 179 -20.14 -1.11 -0.69
N ASN A 180 -18.83 -1.31 -0.71
CA ASN A 180 -18.14 -2.23 0.20
C ASN A 180 -17.68 -1.58 1.51
N ILE A 181 -17.91 -0.29 1.72
CA ILE A 181 -17.42 0.42 2.91
C ILE A 181 -17.95 -0.21 4.21
N GLU A 182 -19.23 -0.57 4.25
CA GLU A 182 -19.84 -1.16 5.45
C GLU A 182 -19.22 -2.53 5.77
N CYS A 183 -19.08 -3.40 4.76
CA CYS A 183 -18.45 -4.71 4.92
C CYS A 183 -16.98 -4.61 5.39
N VAL A 184 -16.23 -3.68 4.80
CA VAL A 184 -14.84 -3.41 5.20
C VAL A 184 -14.77 -2.89 6.62
N PHE A 185 -15.68 -1.99 7.00
CA PHE A 185 -15.74 -1.48 8.36
C PHE A 185 -16.01 -2.57 9.39
N ASP A 186 -16.99 -3.45 9.13
CA ASP A 186 -17.33 -4.53 10.06
C ASP A 186 -16.13 -5.47 10.26
N GLN A 187 -15.42 -5.82 9.18
CA GLN A 187 -14.18 -6.60 9.26
C GLN A 187 -13.05 -5.85 9.98
N LEU A 188 -12.90 -4.53 9.77
CA LEU A 188 -11.91 -3.73 10.49
C LEU A 188 -12.14 -3.81 12.00
N ILE A 189 -13.39 -3.68 12.45
CA ILE A 189 -13.74 -3.77 13.87
C ILE A 189 -13.40 -5.16 14.43
N GLU A 190 -13.75 -6.23 13.71
CA GLU A 190 -13.41 -7.59 14.11
C GLU A 190 -11.89 -7.73 14.31
N LYS A 191 -11.09 -7.30 13.33
CA LYS A 191 -9.63 -7.42 13.38
C LYS A 191 -8.98 -6.51 14.41
N LEU A 192 -9.50 -5.31 14.62
CA LEU A 192 -9.03 -4.44 15.70
C LEU A 192 -9.31 -5.05 17.08
N ARG A 193 -10.48 -5.68 17.28
CA ARG A 193 -10.81 -6.39 18.52
C ARG A 193 -9.90 -7.61 18.74
N GLU A 194 -9.54 -8.33 17.68
CA GLU A 194 -8.57 -9.42 17.75
C GLU A 194 -7.18 -8.92 18.18
N ILE A 195 -6.71 -7.78 17.64
CA ILE A 195 -5.43 -7.18 18.03
C ILE A 195 -5.43 -6.85 19.53
N VAL A 196 -6.48 -6.17 20.02
CA VAL A 196 -6.59 -5.78 21.43
C VAL A 196 -6.59 -7.00 22.38
N LYS A 197 -7.15 -8.14 21.96
CA LYS A 197 -7.17 -9.36 22.79
C LYS A 197 -5.82 -10.07 22.88
N ASN A 198 -4.93 -9.83 21.92
CA ASN A 198 -3.62 -10.49 21.82
C ASN A 198 -2.46 -9.61 22.31
N GLU A 199 -2.74 -8.39 22.76
CA GLU A 199 -1.81 -7.52 23.52
C GLU A 199 -1.83 -7.84 25.02
#